data_AF-A0A5E7P6I8-F1
#
_entry.id   AF-A0A5E7P6I8-F1
#
_cell.length_a   1.000
_cell.length_b   1.000
_cell.length_c   1.000
_cell.angle_alpha   90.00
_cell.angle_beta   90.00
_cell.angle_gamma   90.00
#
_symmetry.space_group_name_H-M   'P 1'
#
loop_
_entity.id
_entity.type
_entity.pdbx_description
1 polymer ?
#
loop_
_entity_poly.entity_id
_entity_poly.type
_entity_poly.pdbx_seq_one_letter_code
_entity_poly.pdbx_strand_id
1 'polypeptide(L)'
;MPNTQIQMPTNVFVEAVHMATLPWHKRQESHPSVERIIDWWNTTSEPEFQCAYGFALYVQFGEEWLSGNPEEGWVDAPTWAKNSKPKAQASLASADMTFVFFKHSVDASEFAFDARAVDGSEGFSGGKGADETSGNTILTRYAHEALCLVPERFPALWRSVCGLATMPSH
;
A
#
# COMPACT_ATOMS: atom_id res chain seq x y z
N MET A 1 -15.80 10.64 -12.89
CA MET A 1 -14.50 11.31 -12.65
C MET A 1 -13.43 10.46 -13.32
N PRO A 2 -12.45 11.05 -14.01
CA PRO A 2 -11.34 10.30 -14.59
C PRO A 2 -10.51 9.59 -13.50
N ASN A 3 -9.83 8.49 -13.85
CA ASN A 3 -8.89 7.83 -12.95
C ASN A 3 -7.63 8.70 -12.81
N THR A 4 -7.33 9.14 -11.59
CA THR A 4 -6.09 9.84 -11.24
C THR A 4 -5.07 8.81 -10.79
N GLN A 5 -4.17 8.44 -11.70
CA GLN A 5 -3.03 7.58 -11.40
C GLN A 5 -1.76 8.43 -11.30
N ILE A 6 -1.16 8.45 -10.11
CA ILE A 6 0.06 9.22 -9.83
C ILE A 6 1.26 8.29 -9.95
N GLN A 7 2.32 8.74 -10.62
CA GLN A 7 3.56 7.98 -10.71
C GLN A 7 4.39 8.20 -9.44
N MET A 8 4.60 7.13 -8.67
CA MET A 8 5.49 7.10 -7.52
C MET A 8 6.95 7.11 -7.98
N PRO A 9 7.78 8.03 -7.49
CA PRO A 9 9.22 7.99 -7.71
C PRO A 9 9.84 6.71 -7.12
N THR A 10 10.71 6.06 -7.88
CA THR A 10 11.36 4.80 -7.48
C THR A 10 12.10 4.90 -6.15
N ASN A 11 12.75 6.03 -5.88
CA ASN A 11 13.50 6.23 -4.64
C ASN A 11 12.60 6.27 -3.40
N VAL A 12 11.39 6.83 -3.49
CA VAL A 12 10.41 6.83 -2.38
C VAL A 12 10.10 5.39 -1.97
N PHE A 13 9.83 4.54 -2.95
CA PHE A 13 9.52 3.13 -2.72
C PHE A 13 10.72 2.36 -2.17
N VAL A 14 11.91 2.52 -2.77
CA VAL A 14 13.13 1.82 -2.32
C VAL A 14 13.51 2.21 -0.89
N GLU A 15 13.42 3.50 -0.55
CA GLU A 15 13.66 3.98 0.82
C GLU A 15 12.68 3.34 1.81
N ALA A 16 11.39 3.29 1.47
CA ALA A 16 10.38 2.65 2.31
C ALA A 16 10.68 1.16 2.53
N VAL A 17 11.00 0.40 1.47
CA VAL A 17 11.35 -1.02 1.60
C VAL A 17 12.60 -1.20 2.47
N HIS A 18 13.65 -0.40 2.29
CA HIS A 18 14.82 -0.47 3.16
C HIS A 18 14.47 -0.21 4.63
N MET A 19 13.64 0.80 4.92
CA MET A 19 13.17 1.07 6.28
C MET A 19 12.37 -0.11 6.86
N ALA A 20 11.54 -0.78 6.05
CA ALA A 20 10.74 -1.94 6.46
C ALA A 20 11.60 -3.17 6.82
N THR A 21 12.81 -3.29 6.26
CA THR A 21 13.71 -4.41 6.55
C THR A 21 14.54 -4.22 7.83
N LEU A 22 14.48 -3.04 8.46
CA LEU A 22 15.20 -2.78 9.71
C LEU A 22 14.47 -3.42 10.90
N PRO A 23 15.19 -3.81 11.97
CA PRO A 23 14.57 -4.36 13.17
C PRO A 23 13.55 -3.38 13.77
N TRP A 24 12.29 -3.82 13.88
CA TRP A 24 11.22 -3.02 14.44
C TRP A 24 10.69 -3.62 15.75
N HIS A 25 10.64 -2.79 16.79
CA HIS A 25 9.90 -3.07 18.02
C HIS A 25 8.39 -2.95 17.78
N LYS A 26 7.72 -4.10 17.70
CA LYS A 26 6.27 -4.24 17.48
C LYS A 26 5.45 -3.34 18.41
N ARG A 27 4.33 -2.81 17.90
CA ARG A 27 3.25 -2.04 18.57
C ARG A 27 3.36 -0.52 18.50
N GLN A 28 3.49 0.03 17.30
CA GLN A 28 3.22 1.45 17.08
C GLN A 28 2.10 1.59 16.06
N GLU A 29 1.24 2.59 16.25
CA GLU A 29 0.17 2.95 15.31
C GLU A 29 0.74 3.44 13.97
N SER A 30 2.04 3.75 13.92
CA SER A 30 2.73 4.18 12.71
C SER A 30 4.06 3.43 12.52
N HIS A 31 4.56 3.44 11.28
CA HIS A 31 5.89 2.91 10.93
C HIS A 31 6.63 3.87 10.00
N PRO A 32 7.93 4.13 10.18
CA PRO A 32 8.68 4.98 9.27
C PRO A 32 8.61 4.57 7.79
N SER A 33 8.56 3.26 7.50
CA SER A 33 8.41 2.80 6.11
C SER A 33 7.03 3.12 5.52
N VAL A 34 5.98 3.05 6.34
CA VAL A 34 4.61 3.33 5.92
C VAL A 34 4.43 4.85 5.81
N GLU A 35 4.88 5.60 6.81
CA GLU A 35 4.97 7.06 6.84
C GLU A 35 5.63 7.61 5.58
N ARG A 36 6.75 7.02 5.15
CA ARG A 36 7.47 7.45 3.94
C ARG A 36 6.58 7.47 2.68
N ILE A 37 5.68 6.49 2.55
CA ILE A 37 4.79 6.31 1.40
C ILE A 37 3.56 7.21 1.54
N ILE A 38 2.95 7.27 2.73
CA ILE A 38 1.76 8.11 2.96
C ILE A 38 2.10 9.60 2.93
N ASP A 39 3.27 10.02 3.41
CA ASP A 39 3.72 11.42 3.37
C ASP A 39 3.94 11.87 1.93
N TRP A 40 4.58 11.02 1.12
CA TRP A 40 4.73 11.27 -0.30
C TRP A 40 3.36 11.41 -0.97
N TRP A 41 2.41 10.50 -0.71
CA TRP A 41 1.07 10.57 -1.27
C TRP A 41 0.36 11.86 -0.86
N ASN A 42 0.26 12.13 0.45
CA ASN A 42 -0.44 13.28 1.00
C ASN A 42 0.17 14.63 0.58
N THR A 43 1.43 14.65 0.15
CA THR A 43 2.07 15.85 -0.41
C THR A 43 1.87 16.00 -1.91
N THR A 44 1.68 14.88 -2.64
CA THR A 44 1.69 14.87 -4.12
C THR A 44 0.30 14.76 -4.73
N SER A 45 -0.65 14.12 -4.04
CA SER A 45 -2.00 13.92 -4.56
C SER A 45 -2.81 15.21 -4.60
N GLU A 46 -3.90 15.21 -5.38
CA GLU A 46 -4.88 16.27 -5.34
C GLU A 46 -5.48 16.41 -3.92
N PRO A 47 -5.83 17.63 -3.46
CA PRO A 47 -6.25 17.89 -2.08
C PRO A 47 -7.40 16.99 -1.58
N GLU A 48 -8.33 16.62 -2.45
CA GLU A 48 -9.46 15.75 -2.13
C GLU A 48 -9.06 14.30 -1.81
N PHE A 49 -7.86 13.88 -2.21
CA PHE A 49 -7.29 12.56 -1.94
C PHE A 49 -6.19 12.58 -0.85
N GLN A 50 -5.85 13.76 -0.32
CA GLN A 50 -4.89 13.92 0.77
C GLN A 50 -5.56 13.57 2.12
N CYS A 51 -5.38 12.33 2.57
CA CYS A 51 -5.74 11.83 3.91
C CYS A 51 -5.37 10.34 4.06
N ALA A 52 -4.37 9.88 3.31
CA ALA A 52 -3.90 8.51 3.40
C ALA A 52 -3.30 8.25 4.79
N TYR A 53 -3.74 7.16 5.40
CA TYR A 53 -3.23 6.63 6.66
C TYR A 53 -2.48 5.32 6.46
N GLY A 54 -2.96 4.49 5.53
CA GLY A 54 -2.31 3.24 5.15
C GLY A 54 -2.52 2.95 3.67
N PHE A 55 -1.98 1.82 3.22
CA PHE A 55 -2.13 1.38 1.84
C PHE A 55 -2.10 -0.14 1.72
N ALA A 56 -2.67 -0.64 0.64
CA ALA A 56 -2.42 -1.98 0.13
C ALA A 56 -1.54 -1.87 -1.12
N LEU A 57 -0.57 -2.78 -1.23
CA LEU A 57 0.31 -2.92 -2.38
C LEU A 57 -0.16 -4.09 -3.23
N TYR A 58 -0.24 -3.90 -4.54
CA TYR A 58 -0.56 -4.96 -5.49
C TYR A 58 0.52 -5.03 -6.57
N VAL A 59 0.95 -6.24 -6.91
CA VAL A 59 1.94 -6.53 -7.95
C VAL A 59 1.25 -7.33 -9.04
N GLN A 60 1.32 -6.87 -10.29
CA GLN A 60 0.77 -7.62 -11.41
C GLN A 60 1.70 -8.75 -11.82
N PHE A 61 1.11 -9.93 -12.01
CA PHE A 61 1.80 -11.16 -12.41
C PHE A 61 1.03 -11.79 -13.57
N GLY A 62 1.49 -11.53 -14.79
CA GLY A 62 0.75 -11.87 -16.01
C GLY A 62 -0.55 -11.06 -16.11
N GLU A 63 -1.68 -11.74 -16.15
CA GLU A 63 -3.01 -11.10 -16.16
C GLU A 63 -3.56 -10.85 -14.75
N GLU A 64 -2.95 -11.39 -13.69
CA GLU A 64 -3.48 -11.36 -12.31
C GLU A 64 -2.78 -10.31 -11.43
N TRP A 65 -3.40 -9.95 -10.30
CA TRP A 65 -2.84 -9.04 -9.30
C TRP A 65 -2.65 -9.74 -7.95
N LEU A 66 -1.42 -9.73 -7.47
CA LEU A 66 -1.03 -10.30 -6.18
C LEU A 66 -0.97 -9.21 -5.13
N SER A 67 -1.74 -9.34 -4.04
CA SER A 67 -1.52 -8.47 -2.88
C SER A 67 -0.13 -8.70 -2.31
N GLY A 68 0.56 -7.63 -1.95
CA GLY A 68 1.84 -7.64 -1.27
C GLY A 68 1.75 -8.26 0.13
N ASN A 69 0.58 -8.18 0.76
CA ASN A 69 0.29 -8.89 2.00
C ASN A 69 -0.17 -10.33 1.70
N PRO A 70 0.50 -11.37 2.24
CA PRO A 70 0.09 -12.76 2.04
C PRO A 70 -1.28 -13.10 2.67
N GLU A 71 -1.73 -12.36 3.69
CA GLU A 71 -3.03 -12.60 4.35
C GLU A 71 -4.23 -12.17 3.51
N GLU A 72 -4.07 -11.21 2.60
CA GLU A 72 -5.13 -10.79 1.66
C GLU A 72 -5.27 -11.76 0.46
N GLY A 73 -4.31 -12.67 0.26
CA GLY A 73 -4.36 -13.69 -0.79
C GLY A 73 -4.21 -13.16 -2.22
N TRP A 74 -4.91 -13.81 -3.15
CA TRP A 74 -4.95 -13.49 -4.59
C TRP A 74 -6.18 -12.65 -4.89
N VAL A 75 -6.02 -11.56 -5.65
CA VAL A 75 -7.17 -10.86 -6.24
C VAL A 75 -7.15 -11.15 -7.73
N ASP A 76 -8.07 -11.99 -8.20
CA ASP A 76 -8.19 -12.22 -9.64
C ASP A 76 -8.49 -10.89 -10.35
N ALA A 77 -7.92 -10.71 -11.55
CA ALA A 77 -8.07 -9.45 -12.29
C ALA A 77 -9.53 -9.05 -12.60
N PRO A 78 -10.47 -9.99 -12.82
CA PRO A 78 -11.88 -9.67 -12.88
C PRO A 78 -12.43 -9.04 -11.59
N THR A 79 -12.01 -9.49 -10.41
CA THR A 79 -12.39 -8.94 -9.10
C THR A 79 -11.75 -7.58 -8.87
N TRP A 80 -10.46 -7.45 -9.22
CA TRP A 80 -9.74 -6.16 -9.24
C TRP A 80 -10.42 -5.14 -10.16
N ALA A 81 -10.89 -5.57 -11.34
CA ALA A 81 -11.58 -4.72 -12.30
C ALA A 81 -13.04 -4.44 -11.93
N LYS A 82 -13.75 -5.39 -11.28
CA LYS A 82 -15.17 -5.26 -10.89
C LYS A 82 -15.38 -4.37 -9.68
N ASN A 83 -14.43 -4.30 -8.74
CA ASN A 83 -14.55 -3.46 -7.55
C ASN A 83 -14.39 -1.96 -7.83
N SER A 84 -14.53 -1.53 -9.09
CA SER A 84 -14.32 -0.16 -9.56
C SER A 84 -12.93 0.30 -9.16
N LYS A 85 -11.90 -0.02 -9.99
CA LYS A 85 -10.50 0.41 -9.80
C LYS A 85 -10.44 1.69 -8.97
N PRO A 86 -9.80 1.69 -7.79
CA PRO A 86 -9.74 2.89 -6.97
C PRO A 86 -9.28 4.05 -7.85
N LYS A 87 -10.10 5.10 -7.87
CA LYS A 87 -9.96 6.23 -8.79
C LYS A 87 -8.69 7.00 -8.50
N ALA A 88 -8.25 6.99 -7.24
CA ALA A 88 -6.97 7.52 -6.80
C ALA A 88 -6.05 6.36 -6.41
N GLN A 89 -5.03 6.14 -7.23
CA GLN A 89 -4.01 5.11 -7.02
C GLN A 89 -2.63 5.67 -7.37
N ALA A 90 -1.59 5.08 -6.80
CA ALA A 90 -0.22 5.32 -7.28
C ALA A 90 0.30 4.09 -8.00
N SER A 91 1.05 4.28 -9.07
CA SER A 91 1.85 3.21 -9.68
C SER A 91 3.32 3.53 -9.58
N LEU A 92 4.14 2.50 -9.46
CA LEU A 92 5.58 2.67 -9.59
C LEU A 92 5.90 2.80 -11.08
N ALA A 93 6.45 3.94 -11.52
CA ALA A 93 6.62 4.27 -12.96
C ALA A 93 7.40 3.25 -13.80
N SER A 94 8.12 2.37 -13.12
CA SER A 94 9.02 1.38 -13.70
C SER A 94 8.57 -0.07 -13.54
N ALA A 95 7.39 -0.29 -12.95
CA ALA A 95 7.01 -1.59 -12.44
C ALA A 95 5.50 -1.79 -12.47
N ASP A 96 5.11 -3.05 -12.63
CA ASP A 96 3.73 -3.53 -12.55
C ASP A 96 3.27 -3.55 -11.09
N MET A 97 3.26 -2.39 -10.44
CA MET A 97 2.92 -2.19 -9.03
C MET A 97 1.90 -1.08 -8.88
N THR A 98 0.86 -1.33 -8.10
CA THR A 98 -0.18 -0.36 -7.77
C THR A 98 -0.37 -0.29 -6.26
N PHE A 99 -0.50 0.93 -5.76
CA PHE A 99 -0.84 1.23 -4.37
C PHE A 99 -2.25 1.78 -4.30
N VAL A 100 -3.04 1.21 -3.39
CA VAL A 100 -4.36 1.69 -3.03
C VAL A 100 -4.29 2.28 -1.63
N PHE A 101 -4.66 3.54 -1.49
CA PHE A 101 -4.53 4.28 -0.23
C PHE A 101 -5.86 4.32 0.51
N PHE A 102 -5.79 4.15 1.83
CA PHE A 102 -6.93 4.15 2.72
C PHE A 102 -6.87 5.30 3.70
N LYS A 103 -8.03 5.84 4.06
CA LYS A 103 -8.22 6.74 5.19
C LYS A 103 -8.08 5.98 6.50
N HIS A 104 -8.06 6.70 7.62
CA HIS A 104 -8.21 6.09 8.93
C HIS A 104 -9.40 5.12 8.98
N SER A 105 -9.20 4.00 9.66
CA SER A 105 -10.25 3.05 9.96
C SER A 105 -11.25 3.63 10.96
N VAL A 106 -12.49 3.20 10.83
CA VAL A 106 -13.53 3.30 11.84
C VAL A 106 -13.73 1.91 12.43
N ASP A 107 -13.58 1.79 13.75
CA ASP A 107 -13.86 0.55 14.44
C ASP A 107 -15.38 0.34 14.49
N ALA A 108 -15.87 -0.66 13.76
CA ALA A 108 -17.29 -1.00 13.67
C ALA A 108 -17.76 -1.80 14.89
N SER A 109 -16.85 -2.52 15.56
CA SER A 109 -17.09 -3.22 16.82
C SER A 109 -15.77 -3.49 17.56
N GLU A 110 -15.82 -4.24 18.66
CA GLU A 110 -14.63 -4.79 19.31
C GLU A 110 -13.81 -5.69 18.38
N PHE A 111 -14.47 -6.36 17.43
CA PHE A 111 -13.85 -7.40 16.57
C PHE A 111 -13.77 -7.02 15.10
N ALA A 112 -14.18 -5.81 14.70
CA ALA A 112 -14.24 -5.43 13.29
C ALA A 112 -13.95 -3.96 13.08
N PHE A 113 -13.44 -3.64 11.89
CA PHE A 113 -13.20 -2.28 11.43
C PHE A 113 -13.48 -2.13 9.93
N ASP A 114 -13.68 -0.88 9.52
CA ASP A 114 -13.84 -0.47 8.13
C ASP A 114 -12.93 0.73 7.84
N ALA A 115 -12.19 0.68 6.75
CA ALA A 115 -11.34 1.76 6.26
C ALA A 115 -11.72 2.09 4.82
N ARG A 116 -12.13 3.33 4.54
CA ARG A 116 -12.49 3.73 3.16
C ARG A 116 -11.25 4.06 2.35
N ALA A 117 -11.28 3.80 1.05
CA ALA A 117 -10.27 4.33 0.13
C ALA A 117 -10.28 5.87 0.14
N VAL A 118 -9.15 6.50 -0.15
CA VAL A 118 -9.01 7.96 -0.10
C VAL A 118 -9.94 8.70 -1.06
N ASP A 119 -10.31 8.07 -2.18
CA ASP A 119 -11.26 8.56 -3.18
C ASP A 119 -12.74 8.32 -2.82
N GLY A 120 -13.02 7.76 -1.63
CA GLY A 120 -14.36 7.44 -1.16
C GLY A 120 -14.98 6.18 -1.77
N SER A 121 -14.23 5.41 -2.57
CA SER A 121 -14.67 4.11 -3.06
C SER A 121 -14.70 3.06 -1.93
N GLU A 122 -15.03 1.82 -2.30
CA GLU A 122 -14.90 0.69 -1.38
C GLU A 122 -13.44 0.58 -0.92
N GLY A 123 -13.26 0.34 0.37
CA GLY A 123 -11.93 0.24 0.95
C GLY A 123 -11.71 -1.13 1.54
N PHE A 124 -11.07 -1.16 2.69
CA PHE A 124 -10.67 -2.37 3.37
C PHE A 124 -11.49 -2.56 4.65
N SER A 125 -12.06 -3.75 4.82
CA SER A 125 -12.78 -4.15 6.03
C SER A 125 -12.19 -5.45 6.55
N GLY A 126 -12.08 -5.58 7.87
CA GLY A 126 -11.40 -6.73 8.45
C GLY A 126 -11.78 -7.00 9.89
N GLY A 127 -11.38 -8.17 10.37
CA GLY A 127 -11.48 -8.55 11.77
C GLY A 127 -10.33 -7.96 12.59
N LYS A 128 -10.61 -7.59 13.84
CA LYS A 128 -9.59 -7.23 14.83
C LYS A 128 -9.22 -8.45 15.66
N GLY A 129 -7.92 -8.74 15.74
CA GLY A 129 -7.39 -9.75 16.65
C GLY A 129 -7.48 -9.31 18.12
N ALA A 130 -7.39 -10.26 19.05
CA ALA A 130 -7.49 -9.98 20.49
C ALA A 130 -6.42 -8.99 21.00
N ASP A 131 -5.27 -8.90 20.32
CA ASP A 131 -4.17 -7.99 20.65
C ASP A 131 -4.15 -6.70 19.82
N GLU A 132 -5.13 -6.49 18.93
CA GLU A 132 -5.20 -5.33 18.03
C GLU A 132 -6.05 -4.21 18.65
N THR A 133 -5.44 -3.04 18.86
CA THR A 133 -6.08 -1.90 19.53
C THR A 133 -7.01 -1.09 18.63
N SER A 134 -6.81 -1.16 17.31
CA SER A 134 -7.62 -0.43 16.32
C SER A 134 -7.43 -1.01 14.93
N GLY A 135 -8.39 -0.79 14.01
CA GLY A 135 -8.22 -1.12 12.59
C GLY A 135 -7.00 -0.42 11.95
N ASN A 136 -6.65 0.75 12.45
CA ASN A 136 -5.47 1.52 12.03
C ASN A 136 -4.16 0.75 12.29
N THR A 137 -4.07 0.03 13.40
CA THR A 137 -2.90 -0.81 13.71
C THR A 137 -2.74 -1.92 12.66
N ILE A 138 -3.86 -2.49 12.21
CA ILE A 138 -3.89 -3.52 11.16
C ILE A 138 -3.50 -2.93 9.80
N LEU A 139 -4.03 -1.77 9.42
CA LEU A 139 -3.65 -1.08 8.18
C LEU A 139 -2.13 -0.82 8.13
N THR A 140 -1.56 -0.28 9.20
CA THR A 140 -0.12 -0.02 9.30
C THR A 140 0.68 -1.31 9.25
N ARG A 141 0.25 -2.35 9.99
CA ARG A 141 0.92 -3.65 10.02
C ARG A 141 0.95 -4.30 8.64
N TYR A 142 -0.18 -4.36 7.94
CA TYR A 142 -0.27 -4.95 6.61
C TYR A 142 0.52 -4.18 5.56
N ALA A 143 0.47 -2.84 5.59
CA ALA A 143 1.28 -2.00 4.71
C ALA A 143 2.79 -2.26 4.94
N HIS A 144 3.21 -2.37 6.20
CA HIS A 144 4.58 -2.69 6.55
C HIS A 144 5.00 -4.10 6.12
N GLU A 145 4.20 -5.12 6.44
CA GLU A 145 4.46 -6.52 6.06
C GLU A 145 4.60 -6.65 4.55
N ALA A 146 3.71 -6.00 3.78
CA ALA A 146 3.80 -5.96 2.33
C ALA A 146 5.15 -5.39 1.85
N LEU A 147 5.61 -4.28 2.42
CA LEU A 147 6.92 -3.70 2.10
C LEU A 147 8.10 -4.61 2.47
N CYS A 148 8.07 -5.17 3.68
CA CYS A 148 9.13 -6.04 4.21
C CYS A 148 9.30 -7.29 3.35
N LEU A 149 8.20 -7.85 2.84
CA LEU A 149 8.21 -9.08 2.05
C LEU A 149 8.53 -8.85 0.56
N VAL A 150 8.49 -7.62 0.03
CA VAL A 150 8.73 -7.38 -1.41
C VAL A 150 10.03 -8.00 -1.92
N PRO A 151 11.20 -7.79 -1.27
CA PRO A 151 12.47 -8.32 -1.79
C PRO A 151 12.50 -9.84 -1.92
N GLU A 152 11.84 -10.55 -0.99
CA GLU A 152 11.79 -12.01 -0.96
C GLU A 152 10.69 -12.56 -1.89
N ARG A 153 9.50 -11.94 -1.87
CA ARG A 153 8.32 -12.40 -2.61
C ARG A 153 8.38 -12.04 -4.09
N PHE A 154 9.04 -10.94 -4.45
CA PHE A 154 9.16 -10.45 -5.83
C PHE A 154 10.62 -10.10 -6.20
N PRO A 155 11.56 -11.06 -6.16
CA PRO A 155 12.99 -10.77 -6.26
C PRO A 155 13.44 -10.27 -7.64
N ALA A 156 12.72 -10.60 -8.72
CA ALA A 156 12.99 -10.06 -10.05
C ALA A 156 12.56 -8.60 -10.17
N LEU A 157 11.36 -8.28 -9.67
CA LEU A 157 10.81 -6.94 -9.61
C LEU A 157 11.69 -6.02 -8.77
N TRP A 158 12.06 -6.46 -7.56
CA TRP A 158 12.91 -5.70 -6.65
C TRP A 158 14.26 -5.34 -7.28
N ARG A 159 14.93 -6.29 -7.94
CA ARG A 159 16.18 -6.02 -8.66
C ARG A 159 16.03 -4.97 -9.75
N SER A 160 14.93 -5.02 -10.52
CA SER A 160 14.63 -4.03 -11.55
C SER A 160 14.47 -2.63 -10.95
N VAL A 161 13.65 -2.52 -9.91
CA VAL A 161 13.39 -1.29 -9.17
C VAL A 161 14.68 -0.68 -8.59
N CYS A 162 15.52 -1.49 -7.93
CA CYS A 162 16.80 -1.02 -7.39
C CYS A 162 17.75 -0.53 -8.49
N GLY A 163 17.83 -1.22 -9.62
CA GLY A 163 18.66 -0.80 -10.75
C GLY A 163 18.26 0.58 -11.26
N LEU A 164 16.96 0.87 -11.29
CA LEU A 164 16.43 2.15 -11.74
C LEU A 164 16.61 3.28 -10.73
N ALA A 165 16.62 2.98 -9.43
CA ALA A 165 16.94 3.97 -8.39
C ALA A 165 18.41 4.43 -8.43
N THR A 166 19.30 3.65 -9.05
CA THR A 166 20.74 3.98 -9.14
C THR A 166 21.13 4.77 -10.40
N MET A 167 20.21 4.96 -11.36
CA MET A 167 20.51 5.73 -12.56
C MET A 167 20.28 7.23 -12.31
N PRO A 168 21.27 8.11 -12.62
CA PRO A 168 21.08 9.55 -12.50
C PRO A 168 19.98 10.01 -13.46
N SER A 169 19.01 10.76 -12.94
CA SER A 169 17.98 11.42 -13.74
C SER A 169 18.66 12.33 -14.76
N HIS A 170 18.52 12.01 -16.05
CA HIS A 170 19.01 12.83 -17.15
C HIS A 170 18.15 14.08 -17.36
#